data_AF-A0A6P0NIG1-F1
#
_entry.id   AF-A0A6P0NIG1-F1
#
_cell.length_a   1.000
_cell.length_b   1.000
_cell.length_c   1.000
_cell.angle_alpha   90.00
_cell.angle_beta   90.00
_cell.angle_gamma   90.00
#
_symmetry.space_group_name_H-M   'P 1'
#
loop_
_entity.id
_entity.type
_entity.pdbx_description
1 polymer ?
#
loop_
_entity_poly.entity_id
_entity_poly.type
_entity_poly.pdbx_seq_one_letter_code
_entity_poly.pdbx_strand_id
1 'polypeptide(L)' 'NYQLDSVYSIGVLDFVFDDHKKELTYLHEVELKDQHCKTFYEKLKYIYIELPKFGKSLDELTTHQDKWL' A
#
# COMPACT_ATOMS: atom_id res chain seq x y z
N ASN A 1 28.40 2.15 -10.59
CA ASN A 1 27.59 1.95 -9.37
C ASN A 1 26.39 2.87 -9.45
N TYR A 2 25.28 2.43 -10.04
CA TYR A 2 24.03 3.19 -10.04
C TYR A 2 23.26 2.81 -8.77
N GLN A 3 23.52 3.52 -7.69
CA GLN A 3 22.66 3.46 -6.51
C GLN A 3 21.47 4.38 -6.78
N LEU A 4 20.48 3.87 -7.52
CA LEU A 4 19.18 4.54 -7.59
C LEU A 4 18.59 4.58 -6.19
N ASP A 5 18.06 5.73 -5.78
CA ASP A 5 17.35 5.87 -4.52
C ASP A 5 16.06 5.03 -4.53
N SER A 6 15.59 4.66 -3.34
CA SER A 6 14.36 3.91 -3.17
C SER A 6 13.18 4.70 -3.74
N VAL A 7 12.46 4.10 -4.69
CA VAL A 7 11.26 4.68 -5.32
C VAL A 7 10.04 4.05 -4.68
N TYR A 8 9.28 4.86 -3.94
CA TYR A 8 7.99 4.48 -3.39
C TYR A 8 6.89 5.09 -4.25
N SER A 9 6.04 4.23 -4.82
CA SER A 9 4.85 4.66 -5.53
C SER A 9 3.65 4.45 -4.63
N ILE A 10 2.97 5.53 -4.25
CA ILE A 10 1.78 5.47 -3.40
C ILE A 10 0.56 5.82 -4.27
N GLY A 11 -0.36 4.87 -4.41
CA GLY A 11 -1.62 5.06 -5.12
C GLY A 11 -2.78 5.10 -4.14
N VAL A 12 -3.47 6.24 -4.06
CA VAL A 12 -4.70 6.37 -3.27
C VAL A 12 -5.89 6.08 -4.20
N LEU A 13 -6.65 5.05 -3.88
CA LEU A 13 -7.74 4.54 -4.70
C LEU A 13 -9.07 4.80 -3.98
N ASP A 14 -10.00 5.47 -4.67
CA ASP A 14 -11.37 5.71 -4.22
C ASP A 14 -12.32 4.52 -4.53
N PHE A 15 -11.74 3.37 -4.87
CA PHE A 15 -12.46 2.15 -5.16
C PHE A 15 -11.74 0.96 -4.53
N VAL A 16 -12.48 -0.12 -4.33
CA VAL A 16 -11.95 -1.41 -3.88
C VAL A 16 -11.77 -2.33 -5.07
N PHE A 17 -10.68 -3.07 -5.10
CA PHE A 17 -10.52 -4.13 -6.10
C PHE A 17 -11.59 -5.21 -5.89
N ASP A 18 -12.19 -5.69 -6.97
CA ASP A 18 -13.24 -6.71 -6.92
C ASP A 18 -12.79 -7.98 -6.18
N ASP A 19 -11.54 -8.40 -6.43
CA ASP A 19 -10.90 -9.56 -5.78
C ASP A 19 -10.62 -9.34 -4.29
N HIS A 20 -10.51 -8.08 -3.85
CA HIS A 20 -10.18 -7.70 -2.47
C HIS A 20 -11.39 -7.24 -1.66
N LYS A 21 -12.61 -7.34 -2.18
CA LYS A 21 -13.85 -6.94 -1.47
C LYS A 21 -14.09 -7.63 -0.13
N LYS A 22 -13.53 -8.82 0.08
CA LYS A 22 -13.64 -9.57 1.34
C LYS A 22 -12.49 -9.32 2.32
N GLU A 23 -11.43 -8.64 1.89
CA GLU A 23 -10.30 -8.33 2.75
C GLU A 23 -10.57 -7.04 3.53
N LEU A 24 -10.38 -7.08 4.84
CA LEU A 24 -10.48 -5.90 5.72
C LEU A 24 -9.26 -4.98 5.62
N THR A 25 -8.19 -5.45 4.97
CA THR A 25 -6.98 -4.68 4.76
C THR A 25 -7.26 -3.59 3.72
N TYR A 26 -6.99 -2.33 4.09
CA TYR A 26 -7.09 -1.16 3.21
C TYR A 26 -5.75 -0.76 2.59
N LEU A 27 -4.63 -1.29 3.10
CA LEU A 27 -3.28 -1.00 2.62
C LEU A 27 -2.68 -2.26 1.98
N HIS A 28 -2.34 -2.16 0.71
CA HIS A 28 -1.77 -3.24 -0.07
C HIS A 28 -0.35 -2.88 -0.49
N GLU A 29 0.62 -3.61 0.05
CA GLU A 29 2.02 -3.49 -0.37
C GLU A 29 2.32 -4.54 -1.44
N VAL A 30 2.71 -4.07 -2.62
CA VAL A 30 3.02 -4.88 -3.78
C VAL A 30 4.51 -4.76 -4.10
N GLU A 31 5.18 -5.90 -4.11
CA GLU A 31 6.59 -6.04 -4.41
C GLU A 31 6.78 -6.98 -5.59
N LEU A 32 7.70 -6.65 -6.48
CA LEU A 32 8.08 -7.54 -7.57
C LEU A 32 9.00 -8.64 -7.03
N LYS A 33 8.58 -9.91 -7.15
CA LYS A 33 9.36 -11.07 -6.73
C LYS A 33 9.61 -12.00 -7.92
N ASP A 34 10.74 -12.70 -7.90
CA ASP A 34 11.02 -13.76 -8.86
C ASP A 34 10.23 -15.04 -8.52
N GLN A 35 10.34 -16.04 -9.39
CA GLN A 35 9.71 -17.36 -9.22
C GLN A 35 10.21 -18.16 -8.00
N HIS A 36 11.27 -17.72 -7.34
CA HIS A 36 11.80 -18.29 -6.11
C HIS A 36 11.44 -17.45 -4.88
N CYS A 37 10.44 -16.55 -5.01
CA CYS A 37 9.99 -15.63 -3.98
C CYS A 37 11.07 -14.62 -3.52
N LYS A 38 12.12 -14.41 -4.30
CA LYS A 38 13.15 -13.42 -4.01
C LYS A 38 12.70 -12.07 -4.56
N THR A 39 12.68 -11.06 -3.70
CA THR A 39 12.37 -9.68 -4.10
C THR A 39 13.37 -9.21 -5.14
N PHE A 40 12.88 -8.87 -6.34
CA PHE A 40 13.70 -8.47 -7.47
C PHE A 40 14.36 -7.11 -7.22
N TYR A 41 13.60 -6.18 -6.63
CA TYR A 41 14.08 -4.84 -6.33
C TYR A 41 13.43 -4.31 -5.05
N GLU A 42 14.14 -4.42 -3.92
CA GLU A 42 13.65 -3.95 -2.62
C GLU A 42 13.36 -2.44 -2.58
N LYS A 43 14.00 -1.71 -3.50
CA LYS A 43 13.87 -0.27 -3.68
C LYS A 43 12.62 0.16 -4.44
N LEU A 44 11.87 -0.77 -5.04
CA LEU A 44 10.62 -0.47 -5.75
C LEU A 44 9.47 -1.12 -5.00
N LYS A 45 8.73 -0.29 -4.27
CA LYS A 45 7.54 -0.70 -3.53
C LYS A 45 6.35 0.09 -4.04
N TYR A 46 5.27 -0.63 -4.35
CA TYR A 46 3.99 -0.04 -4.68
C TYR A 46 3.07 -0.20 -3.48
N ILE A 47 2.57 0.92 -2.97
CA ILE A 47 1.64 0.94 -1.84
C ILE A 47 0.32 1.45 -2.37
N TYR A 48 -0.70 0.62 -2.35
CA TYR A 48 -2.07 1.00 -2.70
C TYR A 48 -2.90 1.16 -1.44
N ILE A 49 -3.66 2.25 -1.37
CA ILE A 49 -4.55 2.51 -0.25
C ILE A 49 -5.98 2.63 -0.76
N GLU A 50 -6.85 1.74 -0.30
CA GLU A 50 -8.26 1.70 -0.65
C GLU A 50 -9.09 2.50 0.37
N LEU A 51 -9.46 3.72 0.02
CA LEU A 51 -10.23 4.61 0.89
C LEU A 51 -11.61 4.07 1.31
N PRO A 52 -12.38 3.34 0.46
CA PRO A 52 -13.69 2.85 0.87
C PRO A 52 -13.66 1.85 2.03
N LYS A 53 -12.50 1.23 2.31
CA LYS A 53 -12.27 0.38 3.49
C LYS A 53 -11.76 1.16 4.69
N PHE A 54 -11.27 2.38 4.48
CA PHE A 54 -10.79 3.27 5.53
C PHE A 54 -12.00 3.96 6.20
N GLY A 55 -12.70 3.20 7.04
CA GLY A 55 -13.91 3.64 7.75
C GLY A 55 -13.65 4.20 9.15
N LYS A 56 -12.42 4.60 9.48
CA LYS A 56 -12.11 5.15 10.81
C LYS A 56 -12.74 6.52 10.98
N SER A 57 -13.41 6.72 12.12
CA SER A 57 -13.94 8.04 12.49
C SER A 57 -12.79 8.98 12.88
N LEU A 58 -13.02 10.30 12.81
CA LEU A 58 -12.06 11.34 13.24
C LEU A 58 -11.49 11.09 14.65
N ASP A 59 -12.30 10.54 15.56
CA ASP A 59 -11.90 10.20 16.92
C ASP A 59 -10.96 8.98 17.01
N GLU A 60 -10.91 8.16 15.96
CA GLU A 60 -10.07 6.96 15.85
C GLU A 60 -8.74 7.24 15.13
N LEU A 61 -8.57 8.44 14.56
CA LEU A 61 -7.34 8.90 13.88
C LEU A 61 -6.23 9.25 14.88
N THR A 62 -5.77 8.23 15.60
CA THR A 62 -4.80 8.36 16.68
C THR A 62 -3.35 8.29 16.18
N THR A 63 -3.10 7.62 15.05
CA THR A 63 -1.75 7.41 14.52
C THR A 63 -1.37 8.44 13.46
N HIS A 64 -0.07 8.66 13.24
CA HIS A 64 0.40 9.58 12.21
C HIS A 64 -0.01 9.14 10.80
N GLN A 65 -0.11 7.82 10.57
CA GLN A 65 -0.66 7.26 9.34
C GLN A 65 -2.13 7.62 9.15
N ASP A 66 -2.94 7.47 10.20
CA ASP A 66 -4.37 7.84 10.14
C ASP A 66 -4.59 9.35 9.89
N LYS A 67 -3.63 10.21 10.25
CA LYS A 67 -3.72 11.67 9.97
C LYS A 67 -3.31 12.05 8.55
N TRP A 68 -2.54 11.18 7.89
CA TRP A 68 -2.10 11.38 6.50
C TRP A 68 -3.08 10.82 5.48
N LEU A 69 -3.90 9.83 5.91
CA LEU A 69 -4.99 9.21 5.17
C LEU A 69 -6.32 9.93 5.41
#